data_AF-A0A352IZU2-F1
#
_entry.id   AF-A0A352IZU2-F1
#
_cell.length_a   1.000
_cell.length_b   1.000
_cell.length_c   1.000
_cell.angle_alpha   90.00
_cell.angle_beta   90.00
_cell.angle_gamma   90.00
#
_symmetry.space_group_name_H-M   'P 1'
#
loop_
_entity.id
_entity.type
_entity.pdbx_description
1 polymer ?
#
loop_
_entity_poly.entity_id
_entity_poly.type
_entity_poly.pdbx_seq_one_letter_code
_entity_poly.pdbx_strand_id
1 'polypeptide(L)'
;MSDLYLRLVNTPVGRTAAQSLGLPAPAPLKRLKRTDQPFIEGKVLIGAANGGKAIATLGSILGASAATLHHASESNRLADSSKAGNKARPLDLASDINQQFSALVFDATGLKGPADL
;
A
#
# COMPACT_ATOMS: atom_id res chain seq x y z
N MET A 1 -4.32 25.16 -6.59
CA MET A 1 -3.68 24.96 -7.90
C MET A 1 -4.61 24.14 -8.78
N SER A 2 -5.17 24.75 -9.84
CA SER A 2 -5.96 24.05 -10.85
C SER A 2 -5.03 23.45 -11.88
N ASP A 3 -4.95 22.13 -11.93
CA ASP A 3 -4.13 21.40 -12.91
C ASP A 3 -4.82 21.44 -14.28
N LEU A 4 -4.54 22.49 -15.06
CA LEU A 4 -5.06 22.70 -16.41
C LEU A 4 -4.66 21.56 -17.35
N TYR A 5 -3.47 20.98 -17.14
CA TYR A 5 -2.99 19.82 -17.88
C TYR A 5 -3.86 18.58 -17.59
N LEU A 6 -4.09 18.27 -16.31
CA LEU A 6 -4.94 17.14 -15.91
C LEU A 6 -6.38 17.29 -16.41
N ARG A 7 -6.92 18.51 -16.44
CA ARG A 7 -8.25 18.77 -16.99
C ARG A 7 -8.29 18.56 -18.50
N LEU A 8 -7.30 19.10 -19.24
CA LEU A 8 -7.24 18.99 -20.69
C LEU A 8 -7.10 17.54 -21.15
N VAL A 9 -6.17 16.78 -20.56
CA VAL A 9 -5.92 15.36 -20.90
C VAL A 9 -7.11 14.46 -20.56
N ASN A 10 -7.93 14.83 -19.57
CA ASN A 10 -9.12 14.07 -19.23
C ASN A 10 -10.36 14.35 -20.10
N THR A 11 -10.29 15.33 -21.01
CA THR A 11 -11.34 15.54 -22.05
C THR A 11 -11.25 14.48 -23.15
N PRO A 12 -12.32 14.24 -23.94
CA PRO A 12 -12.27 13.28 -25.06
C PRO A 12 -11.16 13.60 -26.08
N VAL A 13 -11.01 14.86 -26.48
CA VAL A 13 -9.98 15.29 -27.45
C VAL A 13 -8.57 15.20 -26.87
N GLY A 14 -8.39 15.65 -25.62
CA GLY A 14 -7.08 15.58 -24.96
C GLY A 14 -6.63 14.16 -24.64
N ARG A 15 -7.57 13.24 -24.36
CA ARG A 15 -7.28 11.82 -24.18
C ARG A 15 -6.79 11.18 -25.47
N THR A 16 -7.46 11.46 -26.59
CA THR A 16 -7.03 10.98 -27.92
C THR A 16 -5.65 11.54 -28.27
N ALA A 17 -5.40 12.84 -28.07
CA ALA A 17 -4.09 13.43 -28.32
C ALA A 17 -2.98 12.81 -27.44
N ALA A 18 -3.24 12.59 -26.15
CA ALA A 18 -2.30 11.94 -25.25
C ALA A 18 -2.02 10.48 -25.65
N GLN A 19 -3.06 9.71 -25.98
CA GLN A 19 -2.95 8.33 -26.45
C GLN A 19 -2.16 8.22 -27.76
N SER A 20 -2.43 9.10 -28.74
CA SER A 20 -1.71 9.14 -30.01
C SER A 20 -0.22 9.51 -29.85
N LEU A 21 0.13 10.22 -28.78
CA LEU A 21 1.51 10.56 -28.42
C LEU A 21 2.16 9.53 -27.48
N GLY A 22 1.48 8.43 -27.15
CA GLY A 22 1.96 7.43 -26.20
C GLY A 22 2.07 7.93 -24.76
N LEU A 23 1.44 9.06 -24.44
CA LEU A 23 1.45 9.64 -23.10
C LEU A 23 0.47 8.88 -22.19
N PRO A 24 0.88 8.48 -20.98
CA PRO A 24 0.01 7.77 -20.07
C PRO A 24 -1.17 8.66 -19.65
N ALA A 25 -2.37 8.08 -19.61
CA ALA A 25 -3.53 8.77 -19.06
C ALA A 25 -3.36 8.92 -17.54
N PRO A 26 -3.48 10.14 -16.98
CA PRO A 26 -3.32 10.35 -15.55
C PRO A 26 -4.47 9.68 -14.79
N ALA A 27 -4.14 8.82 -13.82
CA ALA A 27 -5.15 8.19 -12.98
C ALA A 27 -5.81 9.23 -12.05
N PRO A 28 -7.14 9.22 -11.89
CA PRO A 28 -7.81 10.10 -10.93
C PRO A 28 -7.38 9.75 -9.51
N LEU A 29 -6.81 10.71 -8.79
CA LEU A 29 -6.35 10.51 -7.42
C LEU A 29 -7.53 10.39 -6.45
N LYS A 30 -7.49 9.35 -5.60
CA LYS A 30 -8.39 9.20 -4.46
C LYS A 30 -8.19 10.38 -3.49
N ARG A 31 -9.28 10.99 -3.04
CA ARG A 31 -9.30 12.13 -2.12
C ARG A 31 -10.29 11.85 -0.98
N LEU A 32 -10.10 12.52 0.15
CA LEU A 32 -11.07 12.54 1.24
C LEU A 32 -12.39 13.11 0.72
N LYS A 33 -13.49 12.37 0.89
CA LYS A 33 -14.83 12.77 0.41
C LYS A 33 -15.78 13.19 1.53
N ARG A 34 -15.60 12.62 2.71
CA ARG A 34 -16.43 12.87 3.90
C ARG A 34 -15.51 13.08 5.11
N THR A 35 -15.98 13.84 6.09
CA THR A 35 -15.24 14.11 7.33
C THR A 35 -15.05 12.88 8.20
N ASP A 36 -15.94 11.89 8.09
CA ASP A 36 -15.95 10.64 8.86
C ASP A 36 -15.25 9.47 8.14
N GLN A 37 -14.68 9.70 6.95
CA GLN A 37 -14.09 8.63 6.17
C GLN A 37 -12.86 8.06 6.90
N PRO A 38 -12.75 6.73 7.06
CA PRO A 38 -11.56 6.09 7.63
C PRO A 38 -10.29 6.51 6.89
N PHE A 39 -9.18 6.63 7.63
CA PHE A 39 -7.91 7.04 7.04
C PHE A 39 -7.39 6.02 6.00
N ILE A 40 -7.82 4.76 6.09
CA ILE A 40 -7.57 3.73 5.09
C ILE A 40 -8.71 2.71 5.04
N GLU A 41 -9.03 2.26 3.83
CA GLU A 41 -10.01 1.23 3.51
C GLU A 41 -9.41 0.24 2.50
N GLY A 42 -10.01 -0.95 2.36
CA GLY A 42 -9.54 -2.00 1.47
C GLY A 42 -8.49 -2.90 2.12
N LYS A 43 -7.65 -3.57 1.32
CA LYS A 43 -6.62 -4.49 1.82
C LYS A 43 -5.31 -3.76 2.05
N VAL A 44 -4.65 -4.03 3.17
CA VAL A 44 -3.31 -3.53 3.47
C VAL A 44 -2.41 -4.71 3.75
N LEU A 45 -1.24 -4.75 3.10
CA LEU A 45 -0.19 -5.72 3.40
C LEU A 45 0.89 -5.03 4.22
N ILE A 46 1.22 -5.60 5.38
CA ILE A 46 2.34 -5.16 6.21
C ILE A 46 3.44 -6.23 6.25
N GLY A 47 4.68 -5.79 6.05
CA GLY A 47 5.88 -6.59 6.25
C GLY A 47 6.81 -5.92 7.25
N ALA A 48 7.69 -6.70 7.88
CA ALA A 48 8.75 -6.18 8.72
C ALA A 48 10.04 -6.96 8.49
N ALA A 49 11.15 -6.24 8.41
CA ALA A 49 12.47 -6.84 8.54
C ALA A 49 12.63 -7.53 9.91
N ASN A 50 13.47 -8.55 9.97
CA ASN A 50 13.81 -9.21 11.23
C ASN A 50 14.40 -8.18 12.22
N GLY A 51 13.90 -8.15 13.45
CA GLY A 51 14.27 -7.15 14.45
C GLY A 51 13.57 -5.80 14.29
N GLY A 52 12.52 -5.71 13.45
CA GLY A 52 11.69 -4.52 13.29
C GLY A 52 11.11 -4.04 14.62
N LYS A 53 11.25 -2.74 14.89
CA LYS A 53 10.87 -2.09 16.16
C LYS A 53 9.50 -1.44 16.08
N ALA A 54 8.98 -1.18 14.89
CA ALA A 54 7.74 -0.45 14.68
C ALA A 54 6.55 -1.37 14.35
N ILE A 55 6.80 -2.63 13.97
CA ILE A 55 5.78 -3.56 13.46
C ILE A 55 4.55 -3.71 14.36
N ALA A 56 4.73 -3.82 15.68
CA ALA A 56 3.62 -3.94 16.62
C ALA A 56 2.77 -2.66 16.67
N THR A 57 3.41 -1.49 16.70
CA THR A 57 2.75 -0.19 16.70
C THR A 57 2.02 0.06 15.38
N LEU A 58 2.67 -0.22 14.25
CA LEU A 58 2.08 -0.10 12.91
C LEU A 58 0.87 -1.02 12.77
N GLY A 59 1.00 -2.28 13.20
CA GLY A 59 -0.09 -3.24 13.21
C GLY A 59 -1.28 -2.79 14.07
N SER A 60 -1.03 -2.22 15.25
CA SER A 60 -2.07 -1.66 16.11
C SER A 60 -2.81 -0.48 15.46
N ILE A 61 -2.08 0.45 14.81
CA ILE A 61 -2.66 1.61 14.13
C ILE A 61 -3.52 1.15 12.95
N LEU A 62 -2.97 0.28 12.09
CA LEU A 62 -3.66 -0.22 10.90
C LEU A 62 -4.86 -1.10 11.28
N GLY A 63 -4.74 -1.92 12.32
CA GLY A 63 -5.81 -2.78 12.82
C GLY A 63 -6.95 -2.04 13.56
N ALA A 64 -6.79 -0.74 13.81
CA ALA A 64 -7.85 0.15 14.29
C ALA A 64 -8.65 0.82 13.13
N SER A 65 -8.19 0.65 11.88
CA SER A 65 -8.86 1.18 10.69
C SER A 65 -9.98 0.25 10.18
N ALA A 66 -10.66 0.68 9.12
CA ALA A 66 -11.61 -0.14 8.38
C ALA A 66 -10.93 -1.10 7.37
N ALA A 67 -9.61 -1.09 7.24
CA ALA A 67 -8.89 -1.96 6.32
C ALA A 67 -8.82 -3.41 6.81
N THR A 68 -8.79 -4.34 5.84
CA THR A 68 -8.41 -5.73 6.08
C THR A 68 -6.88 -5.81 6.07
N LEU A 69 -6.30 -6.01 7.26
CA LEU A 69 -4.86 -6.10 7.42
C LEU A 69 -4.37 -7.52 7.13
N HIS A 70 -3.35 -7.63 6.29
CA HIS A 70 -2.59 -8.83 6.02
C HIS A 70 -1.15 -8.63 6.48
N HIS A 71 -0.51 -9.65 7.05
CA HIS A 71 0.94 -9.65 7.24
C HIS A 71 1.60 -10.62 6.26
N ALA A 72 2.81 -10.28 5.79
CA ALA A 72 3.61 -11.20 5.00
C ALA A 72 3.89 -12.50 5.78
N SER A 73 3.78 -13.65 5.12
CA SER A 73 4.21 -14.96 5.63
C SER A 73 5.02 -15.70 4.57
N GLU A 74 5.51 -16.90 4.90
CA GLU A 74 6.35 -17.73 4.03
C GLU A 74 7.62 -17.03 3.52
N SER A 75 8.22 -16.18 4.35
CA SER A 75 9.52 -15.54 4.08
C SER A 75 10.34 -15.37 5.35
N ASN A 76 11.51 -16.01 5.41
CA ASN A 76 12.44 -15.89 6.54
C ASN A 76 12.98 -14.47 6.74
N ARG A 77 13.02 -13.65 5.68
CA ARG A 77 13.44 -12.24 5.78
C ARG A 77 12.37 -11.34 6.41
N LEU A 78 11.13 -11.83 6.42
CA LEU A 78 9.94 -11.11 6.86
C LEU A 78 9.24 -11.79 8.04
N ALA A 79 9.93 -12.67 8.78
CA ALA A 79 9.32 -13.50 9.83
C ALA A 79 8.64 -12.64 10.92
N ASP A 80 9.22 -11.48 11.21
CA ASP A 80 8.70 -10.52 12.19
C ASP A 80 7.41 -9.81 11.74
N SER A 81 6.96 -9.96 10.49
CA SER A 81 5.68 -9.42 10.02
C SER A 81 4.48 -9.95 10.81
N SER A 82 4.57 -11.20 11.29
CA SER A 82 3.56 -11.82 12.17
C SER A 82 3.35 -11.04 13.48
N LYS A 83 4.31 -10.20 13.90
CA LYS A 83 4.19 -9.32 15.06
C LYS A 83 3.29 -8.10 14.83
N ALA A 84 2.69 -7.95 13.64
CA ALA A 84 1.67 -6.94 13.37
C ALA A 84 0.39 -7.13 14.23
N GLY A 85 0.25 -8.28 14.88
CA GLY A 85 -0.80 -8.57 15.86
C GLY A 85 -1.96 -9.38 15.30
N ASN A 86 -2.80 -9.91 16.20
CA ASN A 86 -3.76 -10.98 15.93
C ASN A 86 -4.87 -10.64 14.91
N LYS A 87 -5.06 -9.35 14.59
CA LYS A 87 -6.02 -8.91 13.56
C LYS A 87 -5.47 -9.04 12.14
N ALA A 88 -4.13 -9.10 11.98
CA ALA A 88 -3.49 -9.26 10.70
C ALA A 88 -3.59 -10.73 10.26
N ARG A 89 -4.07 -10.96 9.03
CA ARG A 89 -4.17 -12.31 8.46
C ARG A 89 -2.87 -12.66 7.73
N PRO A 90 -2.34 -13.88 7.85
CA PRO A 90 -1.17 -14.27 7.06
C PRO A 90 -1.50 -14.19 5.56
N LEU A 91 -0.53 -13.69 4.79
CA LEU A 91 -0.51 -13.76 3.35
C LEU A 91 0.75 -14.49 2.91
N ASP A 92 0.55 -15.68 2.36
CA ASP A 92 1.61 -16.49 1.79
C ASP A 92 2.18 -15.81 0.54
N LEU A 93 3.41 -15.32 0.66
CA LEU A 93 4.13 -14.67 -0.42
C LEU A 93 4.74 -15.65 -1.45
N ALA A 94 4.77 -16.95 -1.15
CA ALA A 94 5.21 -17.99 -2.09
C ALA A 94 4.07 -18.44 -3.02
N SER A 95 2.83 -18.07 -2.71
CA SER A 95 1.65 -18.34 -3.53
C SER A 95 1.40 -17.27 -4.61
N ASP A 96 0.58 -17.61 -5.62
CA ASP A 96 0.11 -16.62 -6.60
C ASP A 96 -0.81 -15.58 -5.95
N ILE A 97 -0.33 -14.33 -5.86
CA ILE A 97 -1.06 -13.23 -5.25
C ILE A 97 -1.93 -12.52 -6.30
N ASN A 98 -3.19 -12.94 -6.44
CA ASN A 98 -4.17 -12.29 -7.34
C ASN A 98 -5.08 -11.28 -6.61
N GLN A 99 -4.51 -10.49 -5.70
CA GLN A 99 -5.26 -9.47 -4.95
C GLN A 99 -4.58 -8.11 -4.99
N GLN A 100 -5.39 -7.06 -5.04
CA GLN A 100 -4.93 -5.68 -5.01
C GLN A 100 -4.93 -5.15 -3.57
N PHE A 101 -3.91 -4.35 -3.26
CA PHE A 101 -3.77 -3.68 -1.97
C PHE A 101 -3.92 -2.17 -2.13
N SER A 102 -4.62 -1.56 -1.18
CA SER A 102 -4.71 -0.11 -1.04
C SER A 102 -3.38 0.49 -0.58
N ALA A 103 -2.61 -0.27 0.22
CA ALA A 103 -1.28 0.12 0.68
C ALA A 103 -0.40 -1.10 0.96
N LEU A 104 0.91 -0.90 0.77
CA LEU A 104 1.97 -1.77 1.22
C LEU A 104 2.77 -1.02 2.28
N VAL A 105 2.94 -1.59 3.46
CA VAL A 105 3.66 -0.99 4.58
C VAL A 105 4.84 -1.89 4.93
N PHE A 106 6.03 -1.32 5.06
CA PHE A 106 7.23 -2.09 5.40
C PHE A 106 7.95 -1.45 6.58
N ASP A 107 8.12 -2.20 7.66
CA ASP A 107 8.98 -1.83 8.78
C ASP A 107 10.44 -2.21 8.46
N ALA A 108 11.20 -1.23 7.99
CA ALA A 108 12.63 -1.36 7.69
C ALA A 108 13.53 -1.09 8.92
N THR A 109 12.98 -0.82 10.11
CA THR A 109 13.79 -0.41 11.28
C THR A 109 14.70 -1.51 11.85
N GLY A 110 14.49 -2.76 11.41
CA GLY A 110 15.33 -3.91 11.72
C GLY A 110 16.57 -4.06 10.82
N LEU A 111 16.61 -3.37 9.67
CA LEU A 111 17.75 -3.41 8.75
C LEU A 111 18.96 -2.72 9.39
N LYS A 112 20.12 -3.37 9.35
CA LYS A 112 21.36 -2.90 9.99
C LYS A 112 22.36 -2.35 8.98
N GLY A 113 22.25 -2.73 7.70
CA GLY A 113 23.11 -2.21 6.65
C GLY A 113 22.69 -2.65 5.25
N PRO A 114 23.48 -2.29 4.22
CA PRO A 114 23.16 -2.58 2.82
C PRO A 114 23.00 -4.06 2.48
N ALA A 115 23.62 -4.96 3.25
CA ALA A 115 23.49 -6.40 3.08
C ALA A 115 22.08 -6.92 3.39
N ASP A 116 21.25 -6.12 4.08
CA ASP A 116 19.88 -6.49 4.43
C ASP A 116 18.82 -6.01 3.41
N LEU A 117 19.23 -5.22 2.40
CA LEU A 117 18.36 -4.75 1.30
C LEU A 117 18.11 -5.87 0.26
#